data_AF-A0A842L7K7-F1
#
_entry.id   AF-A0A842L7K7-F1
#
_cell.length_a   1.000
_cell.length_b   1.000
_cell.length_c   1.000
_cell.angle_alpha   90.00
_cell.angle_beta   90.00
_cell.angle_gamma   90.00
#
_symmetry.space_group_name_H-M   'P 1'
#
loop_
_entity.id
_entity.type
_entity.pdbx_description
1 polymer ?
#
loop_
_entity_poly.entity_id
_entity_poly.type
_entity_poly.pdbx_seq_one_letter_code
_entity_poly.pdbx_strand_id
1 'polypeptide(L)' 'MDPYNEMDRIRESLRREGYIADDNILVVIFLAFNLKKPILVEGPPGTGKT' A
#
# COMPACT_ATOMS: atom_id res chain seq x y z
N MET A 1 16.28 3.52 -9.40
CA MET A 1 15.25 4.05 -8.49
C MET A 1 15.45 3.32 -7.18
N ASP A 2 15.59 4.04 -6.08
CA ASP A 2 15.80 3.42 -4.77
C ASP A 2 14.42 2.97 -4.21
N PRO A 3 14.19 1.66 -4.02
CA PRO A 3 12.89 1.15 -3.58
C PRO A 3 12.48 1.70 -2.21
N TYR A 4 13.43 2.01 -1.32
CA TYR A 4 13.11 2.57 -0.01
C TYR A 4 12.50 3.97 -0.12
N ASN A 5 13.05 4.81 -1.00
CA ASN A 5 12.51 6.14 -1.28
C ASN A 5 11.13 6.12 -1.96
N GLU A 6 10.77 5.05 -2.67
CA GLU A 6 9.43 4.89 -3.26
C GLU A 6 8.43 4.40 -2.22
N MET A 7 8.83 3.44 -1.39
CA MET A 7 8.05 2.95 -0.25
C MET A 7 7.70 4.07 0.73
N ASP A 8 8.64 4.98 1.03
CA ASP A 8 8.40 6.14 1.89
C ASP A 8 7.38 7.11 1.26
N ARG A 9 7.41 7.29 -0.07
CA ARG A 9 6.41 8.09 -0.79
C ARG A 9 5.02 7.47 -0.76
N ILE A 10 4.93 6.16 -0.89
CA ILE A 10 3.65 5.44 -0.76
C ILE A 10 3.11 5.62 0.66
N ARG A 11 3.95 5.45 1.68
CA ARG A 11 3.57 5.62 3.09
C ARG A 11 3.01 7.03 3.37
N GLU A 12 3.72 8.07 2.94
CA GLU A 12 3.25 9.45 3.17
C GLU A 12 1.97 9.76 2.38
N SER A 13 1.83 9.20 1.17
CA SER A 13 0.62 9.36 0.37
C SER A 13 -0.59 8.73 1.04
N LEU A 14 -0.46 7.51 1.56
CA LEU A 14 -1.53 6.84 2.32
C LEU A 14 -1.87 7.62 3.60
N ARG A 15 -0.85 8.10 4.34
CA ARG A 15 -1.06 8.89 5.55
C ARG A 15 -1.83 10.18 5.29
N ARG A 16 -1.53 10.87 4.18
CA ARG A 16 -2.23 12.10 3.79
C ARG A 16 -3.72 11.87 3.54
N GLU A 17 -4.08 10.72 2.99
CA GLU A 17 -5.48 10.33 2.77
C GLU A 17 -6.12 9.69 4.01
N GLY A 18 -5.42 9.66 5.16
CA GLY A 18 -5.93 9.14 6.43
C GLY A 18 -5.75 7.63 6.64
N TYR A 19 -5.01 6.94 5.77
CA TYR A 19 -4.72 5.51 5.91
C TYR A 19 -3.43 5.26 6.68
N ILE A 20 -3.44 4.22 7.51
CA ILE A 20 -2.26 3.71 8.21
C ILE A 20 -1.87 2.40 7.52
N ALA A 21 -0.66 2.33 6.99
CA ALA A 21 -0.12 1.15 6.33
C ALA A 21 1.13 0.66 7.05
N ASP A 22 1.17 -0.63 7.34
CA ASP A 22 2.38 -1.31 7.80
C ASP A 22 3.30 -1.62 6.62
N ASP A 23 4.49 -2.15 6.92
CA ASP A 23 5.48 -2.46 5.88
C ASP A 23 4.99 -3.52 4.88
N ASN A 24 4.13 -4.45 5.32
CA ASN A 24 3.56 -5.48 4.44
C ASN A 24 2.63 -4.87 3.38
N ILE A 25 1.73 -3.97 3.80
CA ILE A 25 0.83 -3.25 2.89
C ILE A 25 1.65 -2.43 1.90
N LEU A 26 2.70 -1.75 2.36
CA LEU A 26 3.55 -0.94 1.50
C LEU A 26 4.25 -1.80 0.43
N VAL A 27 4.80 -2.96 0.79
CA VAL A 27 5.46 -3.86 -0.16
C VAL A 27 4.46 -4.37 -1.20
N VAL A 28 3.25 -4.76 -0.78
CA VAL A 28 2.20 -5.23 -1.69
C VAL A 28 1.80 -4.14 -2.69
N ILE A 29 1.59 -2.90 -2.23
CA ILE A 29 1.24 -1.76 -3.09
C ILE A 29 2.38 -1.43 -4.07
N PHE A 30 3.62 -1.38 -3.57
CA PHE A 30 4.81 -1.15 -4.40
C PHE A 30 4.92 -2.20 -5.52
N LEU A 31 4.78 -3.49 -5.17
CA LEU A 31 4.84 -4.58 -6.15
C LEU A 31 3.67 -4.52 -7.14
N ALA A 32 2.45 -4.30 -6.69
CA ALA A 32 1.28 -4.22 -7.56
C ALA A 32 1.41 -3.09 -8.58
N PHE A 33 1.91 -1.92 -8.14
CA PHE A 33 2.14 -0.77 -9.00
C PHE A 33 3.22 -1.06 -10.07
N ASN A 34 4.35 -1.63 -9.66
CA ASN A 34 5.47 -1.93 -10.55
C ASN A 34 5.19 -3.10 -11.50
N LEU A 35 4.50 -4.14 -11.02
CA LEU A 35 4.14 -5.32 -11.82
C LEU A 35 2.90 -5.11 -12.69
N LYS A 36 2.15 -4.02 -12.47
CA LYS A 36 0.87 -3.74 -13.10
C LYS A 36 -0.12 -4.89 -12.90
N LYS A 37 -0.18 -5.42 -11.67
CA LYS A 37 -1.06 -6.51 -11.29
C LYS A 37 -2.10 -6.02 -10.28
N PRO A 38 -3.37 -6.43 -10.39
CA PRO A 38 -4.39 -6.04 -9.43
C PRO A 38 -4.12 -6.70 -8.06
N ILE A 39 -4.59 -6.05 -7.00
CA ILE A 39 -4.59 -6.59 -5.63
C ILE A 39 -6.01 -7.07 -5.31
N LEU A 40 -6.13 -8.26 -4.74
CA LEU A 40 -7.34 -8.75 -4.09
C LEU A 40 -7.23 -8.48 -2.59
N VAL A 41 -8.17 -7.73 -2.02
CA VAL A 41 -8.20 -7.41 -0.60
C VAL A 41 -9.39 -8.15 0.05
N GLU A 42 -9.10 -9.10 0.92
CA GLU A 42 -10.11 -9.91 1.63
C GLU A 42 -10.09 -9.65 3.14
N GLY A 43 -11.23 -9.91 3.81
CA GLY A 43 -11.33 -9.82 5.27
C GLY A 43 -12.74 -9.49 5.78
N PRO A 44 -13.00 -9.67 7.08
CA PRO A 44 -14.29 -9.37 7.73
C PRO A 44 -14.77 -7.91 7.49
N PRO A 45 -16.07 -7.60 7.57
CA PRO A 45 -16.55 -6.22 7.48
C PRO A 45 -15.89 -5.32 8.53
N GLY A 46 -15.58 -4.07 8.18
CA GLY A 46 -14.93 -3.10 9.07
C GLY A 46 -13.40 -3.15 9.13
N THR A 47 -12.73 -3.96 8.32
CA THR A 47 -11.25 -4.06 8.28
C THR A 47 -10.54 -3.09 7.32
N GLY A 48 -11.21 -2.00 6.91
CA GLY A 48 -10.57 -0.97 6.06
C GLY A 48 -10.22 -1.43 4.64
N LYS A 49 -11.04 -2.31 4.03
CA LYS A 49 -10.89 -2.75 2.62
C LYS A 49 -11.32 -1.69 1.59
N THR A 50 -11.83 -0.56 2.07
CA THR A 50 -12.37 0.57 1.29
C THR A 50 -11.69 1.82 1.80
#